data_AF-V2U8T6-F1
#
_entry.id   AF-V2U8T6-F1
#
_cell.length_a   1.000
_cell.length_b   1.000
_cell.length_c   1.000
_cell.angle_alpha   90.00
_cell.angle_beta   90.00
_cell.angle_gamma   90.00
#
_symmetry.space_group_name_H-M   'P 1'
#
loop_
_entity.id
_entity.type
_entity.pdbx_description
1 polymer ?
#
loop_
_entity_poly.entity_id
_entity_poly.type
_entity_poly.pdbx_seq_one_letter_code
_entity_poly.pdbx_strand_id
1 'polypeptide(L)'
;MKPIHLTNLGQKGSTLLEALVALLLTSIIALGGALSIGKILKTQRQSNIQQVAVDQLRVLLQSGSNLCGTTPQITVNNENLNVTVTCTQQNITVGQSSISIQKPVLSVTDDSLGGEVRVGESS
;
A
#
# COMPACT_ATOMS: atom_id res chain seq x y z
N MET A 1 -13.30 -19.66 67.67
CA MET A 1 -12.60 -18.36 67.73
C MET A 1 -12.30 -17.94 66.30
N LYS A 2 -12.79 -16.76 65.86
CA LYS A 2 -12.72 -16.29 64.47
C LYS A 2 -11.63 -15.21 64.36
N PRO A 3 -10.62 -15.32 63.47
CA PRO A 3 -9.57 -14.32 63.39
C PRO A 3 -10.11 -13.04 62.73
N ILE A 4 -9.85 -11.91 63.38
CA ILE A 4 -10.21 -10.56 62.92
C ILE A 4 -9.17 -10.16 61.87
N HIS A 5 -9.60 -9.97 60.64
CA HIS A 5 -8.76 -9.50 59.54
C HIS A 5 -8.50 -7.99 59.74
N LEU A 6 -7.35 -7.63 60.31
CA LEU A 6 -6.87 -6.25 60.35
C LEU A 6 -6.67 -5.78 58.91
N THR A 7 -7.54 -4.89 58.44
CA THR A 7 -7.35 -4.20 57.17
C THR A 7 -6.28 -3.13 57.37
N ASN A 8 -5.19 -3.25 56.60
CA ASN A 8 -4.04 -2.36 56.67
C ASN A 8 -4.42 -1.00 56.03
N LEU A 9 -4.53 0.06 56.83
CA LEU A 9 -4.91 1.40 56.35
C LEU A 9 -3.90 2.01 55.36
N GLY A 10 -2.66 1.49 55.29
CA GLY A 10 -1.64 1.93 54.33
C GLY A 10 -1.86 1.43 52.89
N GLN A 11 -2.75 0.47 52.66
CA GLN A 11 -3.02 -0.06 51.31
C GLN A 11 -3.70 0.96 50.39
N LYS A 12 -4.46 1.93 50.92
CA LYS A 12 -5.27 2.86 50.10
C LYS A 12 -4.48 4.01 49.46
N GLY A 13 -3.37 4.42 50.08
CA GLY A 13 -2.49 5.47 49.54
C GLY A 13 -1.65 4.99 48.36
N SER A 14 -1.13 3.76 48.44
CA SER A 14 -0.35 3.12 47.37
C SER A 14 -1.21 2.85 46.13
N THR A 15 -2.46 2.41 46.32
CA THR A 15 -3.36 2.06 45.20
C THR A 15 -3.76 3.26 44.34
N LEU A 16 -3.84 4.47 44.92
CA LEU A 16 -4.13 5.69 44.14
C LEU A 16 -2.95 6.11 43.27
N LEU A 17 -1.73 6.05 43.80
CA LEU A 17 -0.51 6.33 43.04
C LEU A 17 -0.34 5.31 41.91
N GLU A 18 -0.55 4.03 42.22
CA GLU A 18 -0.48 2.94 41.25
C GLU A 18 -1.51 3.09 40.13
N ALA A 19 -2.76 3.45 40.46
CA ALA A 19 -3.80 3.72 39.47
C ALA A 19 -3.45 4.91 38.57
N LEU A 20 -2.85 5.98 39.13
CA LEU A 20 -2.43 7.14 38.36
C LEU A 20 -1.29 6.80 37.39
N VAL A 21 -0.30 6.01 37.84
CA VAL A 21 0.78 5.51 36.98
C VAL A 21 0.23 4.59 35.88
N ALA A 22 -0.68 3.67 36.22
CA ALA A 22 -1.31 2.79 35.24
C ALA A 22 -2.13 3.58 34.19
N LEU A 23 -2.87 4.60 34.62
CA LEU A 23 -3.64 5.47 33.73
C LEU A 23 -2.73 6.30 32.82
N LEU A 24 -1.61 6.79 33.35
CA LEU A 24 -0.60 7.49 32.56
C LEU A 24 0.02 6.58 31.50
N LEU A 25 0.43 5.37 31.88
CA LEU A 25 1.01 4.40 30.94
C LEU A 25 0.02 3.97 29.85
N THR A 26 -1.24 3.69 30.22
CA THR A 26 -2.27 3.34 29.24
C THR A 26 -2.57 4.49 28.29
N SER A 27 -2.52 5.75 28.74
CA SER A 27 -2.67 6.92 27.87
C SER A 27 -1.56 7.01 26.81
N ILE A 28 -0.30 6.78 27.20
CA ILE A 28 0.86 6.79 26.30
C ILE A 28 0.73 5.68 25.26
N ILE A 29 0.35 4.48 25.69
CA ILE A 29 0.16 3.33 24.81
C ILE A 29 -0.99 3.60 23.83
N ALA A 30 -2.11 4.16 24.30
CA ALA A 30 -3.25 4.49 23.45
C ALA A 30 -2.90 5.55 22.40
N LEU A 31 -2.19 6.61 22.79
CA LEU A 31 -1.71 7.66 21.88
C LEU A 31 -0.71 7.10 20.85
N GLY A 32 0.25 6.28 21.28
CA GLY A 32 1.20 5.61 20.39
C GLY A 32 0.52 4.64 19.42
N GLY A 33 -0.50 3.91 19.89
CA GLY A 33 -1.33 3.03 19.06
C GLY A 33 -2.10 3.80 17.99
N ALA A 34 -2.75 4.90 18.37
CA ALA A 34 -3.51 5.74 17.43
C ALA A 34 -2.62 6.31 16.31
N LEU A 35 -1.42 6.80 16.65
CA LEU A 35 -0.45 7.30 15.67
C LEU A 35 0.00 6.19 14.70
N SER A 36 0.21 4.98 15.20
CA SER A 36 0.61 3.83 14.40
C SER A 36 -0.49 3.39 13.44
N ILE A 37 -1.74 3.30 13.92
CA ILE A 37 -2.91 2.96 13.09
C ILE A 37 -3.10 4.00 11.99
N GLY A 38 -2.94 5.29 12.29
CA GLY A 38 -3.03 6.35 11.28
C GLY A 38 -2.02 6.16 10.12
N LYS A 39 -0.79 5.76 10.43
CA LYS A 39 0.23 5.44 9.41
C LYS A 39 -0.16 4.20 8.61
N ILE A 40 -0.65 3.15 9.26
CA ILE A 40 -1.08 1.90 8.60
C ILE A 40 -2.23 2.18 7.63
N LEU A 41 -3.25 2.95 8.03
CA LEU A 41 -4.37 3.32 7.17
C LEU A 41 -3.92 4.12 5.95
N LYS A 42 -2.96 5.04 6.11
CA LYS A 42 -2.35 5.76 4.98
C LYS A 42 -1.70 4.78 3.99
N THR A 43 -0.89 3.83 4.48
CA THR A 43 -0.24 2.84 3.63
C THR A 43 -1.23 1.87 2.98
N GLN A 44 -2.31 1.50 3.66
CA GLN A 44 -3.34 0.63 3.11
C GLN A 44 -4.11 1.31 1.98
N ARG A 45 -4.48 2.58 2.16
CA ARG A 45 -5.10 3.40 1.11
C ARG A 45 -4.17 3.49 -0.10
N GLN A 46 -2.90 3.80 0.14
CA GLN A 46 -1.86 3.88 -0.88
C GLN A 46 -1.73 2.58 -1.68
N SER A 47 -1.67 1.43 -0.98
CA SER A 47 -1.57 0.11 -1.61
C SER A 47 -2.80 -0.23 -2.45
N ASN A 48 -4.01 0.14 -2.00
CA ASN A 48 -5.23 -0.13 -2.75
C ASN A 48 -5.27 0.69 -4.05
N ILE A 49 -4.92 1.98 -3.99
CA ILE A 49 -4.83 2.86 -5.16
C ILE A 49 -3.80 2.30 -6.16
N GLN A 50 -2.65 1.85 -5.69
CA GLN A 50 -1.62 1.24 -6.53
C GLN A 50 -2.11 -0.05 -7.22
N GLN A 51 -2.82 -0.91 -6.50
CA GLN A 51 -3.40 -2.14 -7.08
C GLN A 51 -4.41 -1.80 -8.18
N VAL A 52 -5.29 -0.83 -7.96
CA VAL A 52 -6.24 -0.37 -8.98
C VAL A 52 -5.51 0.17 -10.21
N ALA A 53 -4.45 0.95 -10.03
CA ALA A 53 -3.63 1.45 -11.14
C ALA A 53 -2.97 0.29 -11.91
N VAL A 54 -2.39 -0.69 -11.22
CA VAL A 54 -1.80 -1.89 -11.85
C VAL A 54 -2.83 -2.68 -12.63
N ASP A 55 -4.03 -2.88 -12.09
CA ASP A 55 -5.09 -3.62 -12.78
C ASP A 55 -5.59 -2.88 -14.02
N GLN A 56 -5.79 -1.56 -13.95
CA GLN A 56 -6.13 -0.75 -15.13
C GLN A 56 -5.02 -0.82 -16.18
N LEU A 57 -3.76 -0.70 -15.77
CA LEU A 57 -2.64 -0.82 -16.71
C LEU A 57 -2.53 -2.23 -17.31
N ARG A 58 -2.86 -3.28 -16.56
CA ARG A 58 -2.89 -4.67 -17.07
C ARG A 58 -4.04 -4.87 -18.05
N VAL A 59 -5.22 -4.27 -17.82
CA VAL A 59 -6.31 -4.27 -18.80
C VAL A 59 -5.90 -3.53 -20.07
N LEU A 60 -5.21 -2.39 -19.93
CA LEU A 60 -4.64 -1.70 -21.10
C LEU A 60 -3.64 -2.58 -21.84
N LEU A 61 -2.72 -3.26 -21.14
CA LEU A 61 -1.75 -4.20 -21.73
C LEU A 61 -2.40 -5.31 -22.56
N GLN A 62 -3.61 -5.75 -22.25
CA GLN A 62 -4.32 -6.78 -23.04
C GLN A 62 -4.60 -6.31 -24.48
N SER A 63 -4.60 -5.00 -24.73
CA SER A 63 -4.72 -4.43 -26.08
C SER A 63 -3.45 -4.62 -26.93
N GLY A 64 -2.34 -5.06 -26.34
CA GLY A 64 -1.12 -5.49 -27.04
C GLY A 64 -0.47 -4.42 -27.92
N SER A 65 -0.04 -4.82 -29.11
CA SER A 65 0.73 -4.00 -30.06
C SER A 65 0.02 -2.70 -30.48
N ASN A 66 -1.31 -2.61 -30.34
CA ASN A 66 -2.09 -1.42 -30.70
C ASN A 66 -1.85 -0.24 -29.74
N LEU A 67 -1.19 -0.47 -28.61
CA LEU A 67 -0.82 0.59 -27.66
C LEU A 67 0.43 1.37 -28.11
N CYS A 68 1.24 0.79 -28.98
CA CYS A 68 2.48 1.40 -29.44
C CYS A 68 2.20 2.60 -30.35
N GLY A 69 2.42 3.82 -29.85
CA GLY A 69 2.10 5.08 -30.53
C GLY A 69 0.84 5.78 -30.02
N THR A 70 0.21 5.25 -28.97
CA THR A 70 -0.89 5.91 -28.25
C THR A 70 -0.43 6.35 -26.85
N THR A 71 -1.08 7.38 -26.31
CA THR A 71 -0.92 7.83 -24.92
C THR A 71 -2.19 7.51 -24.14
N PRO A 72 -2.41 6.26 -23.71
CA PRO A 72 -3.59 5.92 -22.94
C PRO A 72 -3.58 6.67 -21.59
N GLN A 73 -4.76 6.92 -21.06
CA GLN A 73 -4.95 7.53 -19.75
C GLN A 73 -5.59 6.50 -18.82
N ILE A 74 -5.16 6.49 -17.56
CA ILE A 74 -5.84 5.76 -16.49
C ILE A 74 -6.45 6.75 -15.52
N THR A 75 -7.59 6.39 -14.93
CA THR A 75 -8.23 7.23 -13.92
C THR A 75 -8.01 6.60 -12.56
N VAL A 76 -7.26 7.27 -11.71
CA VAL A 76 -6.92 6.83 -10.37
C VAL A 76 -7.39 7.90 -9.41
N ASN A 77 -8.26 7.55 -8.46
CA ASN A 77 -8.76 8.47 -7.43
C ASN A 77 -9.34 9.79 -8.01
N ASN A 78 -10.16 9.69 -9.06
CA ASN A 78 -10.76 10.81 -9.81
C ASN A 78 -9.79 11.74 -10.57
N GLU A 79 -8.51 11.39 -10.64
CA GLU A 79 -7.52 12.08 -11.46
C GLU A 79 -7.12 11.24 -12.67
N ASN A 80 -6.93 11.90 -13.82
CA ASN A 80 -6.48 11.24 -15.05
C ASN A 80 -4.95 11.32 -15.14
N LEU A 81 -4.30 10.16 -15.06
CA LEU A 81 -2.86 10.03 -15.18
C LEU A 81 -2.50 9.59 -16.61
N ASN A 82 -1.56 10.31 -17.21
CA ASN A 82 -1.03 9.96 -18.52
C ASN A 82 -0.09 8.76 -18.38
N VAL A 83 -0.33 7.72 -19.17
CA VAL A 83 0.50 6.53 -19.18
C VAL A 83 1.57 6.65 -20.25
N THR A 84 2.83 6.44 -19.86
CA THR A 84 3.94 6.35 -20.81
C THR A 84 4.03 4.93 -21.34
N VAL A 85 3.90 4.76 -22.66
CA VAL A 85 4.04 3.46 -23.34
C VAL A 85 5.43 3.38 -23.96
N THR A 86 6.23 2.40 -23.55
CA THR A 86 7.50 2.06 -24.18
C THR A 86 7.37 0.71 -24.86
N CYS A 87 7.53 0.65 -26.18
CA CYS A 87 7.43 -0.61 -26.91
C CYS A 87 8.80 -1.14 -27.31
N THR A 88 9.14 -2.34 -26.84
CA THR A 88 10.34 -3.07 -27.23
C THR A 88 9.98 -4.20 -28.19
N GLN A 89 10.82 -4.42 -29.20
CA GLN A 89 10.62 -5.48 -30.18
C GLN A 89 11.37 -6.73 -29.71
N GLN A 90 10.66 -7.84 -29.55
CA GLN A 90 11.23 -9.11 -29.11
C GLN A 90 11.02 -10.18 -30.19
N ASN A 91 12.10 -10.84 -30.57
CA ASN A 91 12.05 -11.95 -31.52
C ASN A 91 11.90 -13.26 -30.74
N ILE A 92 10.79 -13.97 -30.98
CA ILE A 92 10.53 -15.28 -30.38
C ILE A 92 10.67 -16.33 -31.48
N THR A 93 11.53 -17.31 -31.23
CA THR A 93 11.72 -18.46 -32.13
C THR A 93 10.81 -19.59 -31.66
N VAL A 94 9.83 -19.96 -32.49
CA VAL A 94 8.97 -21.13 -32.24
C VAL A 94 9.27 -22.17 -33.31
N GLY A 95 10.05 -23.18 -32.97
CA GLY A 95 10.56 -24.16 -33.94
C GLY A 95 11.64 -23.58 -34.86
N GLN A 96 11.47 -23.67 -36.18
CA GLN A 96 12.41 -23.11 -37.18
C GLN A 96 12.01 -21.71 -37.68
N SER A 97 10.90 -21.15 -37.20
CA SER A 97 10.41 -19.83 -37.61
C SER A 97 10.61 -18.82 -36.49
N SER A 98 11.16 -17.66 -36.85
CA SER A 98 11.28 -16.50 -35.96
C SER A 98 10.11 -15.54 -36.21
N ILE A 99 9.43 -15.14 -35.13
CA ILE A 99 8.33 -14.18 -35.16
C ILE A 99 8.72 -13.00 -34.30
N SER A 100 8.63 -11.78 -34.86
CA SER A 100 8.89 -10.55 -34.13
C SER A 100 7.59 -10.04 -33.50
N ILE A 101 7.58 -9.88 -32.18
CA ILE A 101 6.43 -9.38 -31.41
C ILE A 101 6.83 -8.06 -30.75
N GLN A 102 5.96 -7.07 -30.84
CA GLN A 102 6.14 -5.80 -30.16
C GLN A 102 5.49 -5.86 -28.77
N LYS A 103 6.30 -5.74 -27.72
CA LYS A 103 5.88 -5.81 -26.32
C LYS A 103 5.80 -4.39 -25.74
N PRO A 104 4.60 -3.88 -25.40
CA PRO A 104 4.46 -2.61 -24.68
C PRO A 104 4.76 -2.80 -23.19
N VAL A 105 5.54 -1.88 -22.63
CA VAL A 105 5.73 -1.65 -21.20
C VAL A 105 5.06 -0.33 -20.87
N LEU A 106 4.10 -0.34 -19.94
CA LEU A 106 3.41 0.86 -19.50
C LEU A 106 3.99 1.32 -18.16
N SER A 107 4.19 2.63 -18.03
CA SER A 107 4.61 3.26 -16.79
C SER A 107 3.73 4.46 -16.46
N VAL A 108 3.39 4.60 -15.18
CA VAL A 108 2.71 5.78 -14.62
C VAL A 108 3.50 6.23 -13.40
N THR A 109 3.79 7.52 -13.33
CA THR A 109 4.45 8.14 -12.16
C THR A 109 3.47 9.07 -11.48
N ASP A 110 3.20 8.81 -10.20
CA ASP A 110 2.39 9.71 -9.38
C ASP A 110 2.73 9.57 -7.88
N ASP A 111 2.70 10.69 -7.14
CA ASP A 111 2.98 10.69 -5.70
C ASP A 111 1.90 9.94 -4.90
N SER A 112 0.65 9.94 -5.38
CA SER A 112 -0.46 9.16 -4.82
C SER A 112 -0.38 7.67 -5.17
N LEU A 113 0.62 7.26 -5.97
CA LEU A 113 1.01 5.87 -6.23
C LEU A 113 2.27 5.47 -5.44
N GLY A 114 2.90 6.42 -4.74
CA GLY A 114 4.13 6.20 -4.00
C GLY A 114 5.36 6.13 -4.91
N GLY A 115 5.26 6.66 -6.13
CA GLY A 115 6.34 6.70 -7.11
C GLY A 115 5.93 6.17 -8.50
N GLU A 116 6.88 5.52 -9.17
CA GLU A 116 6.67 4.93 -10.50
C GLU A 116 6.06 3.53 -10.37
N VAL A 117 4.94 3.30 -11.08
CA VAL A 117 4.31 1.99 -11.25
C VAL A 117 4.50 1.55 -12.69
N ARG A 118 5.19 0.42 -12.89
CA ARG A 118 5.48 -0.15 -14.20
C ARG A 118 4.80 -1.51 -14.34
N VAL A 119 4.20 -1.76 -15.50
CA VAL A 119 3.69 -3.08 -15.89
C VAL A 119 4.14 -3.43 -17.30
N GLY A 120 4.46 -4.70 -17.49
CA GLY A 120 5.01 -5.22 -18.74
C GLY A 120 6.39 -5.83 -18.54
N GLU A 121 6.79 -6.69 -19.48
CA GLU A 121 8.07 -7.39 -19.42
C GLU A 121 9.11 -6.62 -20.24
N SER A 122 10.08 -6.02 -19.55
CA SER A 122 11.31 -5.50 -20.16
C SER A 122 12.32 -6.64 -20.22
N SER A 123 12.30 -7.41 -21.30
CA SER A 123 13.43 -8.29 -21.66
C SER A 123 14.46 -7.53 -22.47
#